data_AF-A0A8T2LXJ9-F1
#
_entry.id   AF-A0A8T2LXJ9-F1
#
_cell.length_a   1.000
_cell.length_b   1.000
_cell.length_c   1.000
_cell.angle_alpha   90.00
_cell.angle_beta   90.00
_cell.angle_gamma   90.00
#
_symmetry.space_group_name_H-M   'P 1'
#
loop_
_entity.id
_entity.type
_entity.pdbx_description
1 polymer ?
#
loop_
_entity_poly.entity_id
_entity_poly.type
_entity_poly.pdbx_seq_one_letter_code
_entity_poly.pdbx_strand_id
1 'polypeptide(L)'
;MCINLFKCLLFQRDAEYLNQRLRLDELTVEESKIYFKDISLNMREILLILVTFVSMTQCSSGGFISQPQSTVKIQPGLSTSLECHIHPDGKMFTTFWIKIPLNKAPVCLATAKSYVDKAIMYEQYKNLSRINVARSRKSFHLSVSAVEQSDAANYVCGMLMNGQFVFGNGTKLILQEHVNGEYEIPAEHTVVN
;
A
#
# COMPACT_ATOMS: atom_id res chain seq x y z
N MET A 1 -3.71 13.71 1.50
CA MET A 1 -3.01 12.44 1.19
C MET A 1 -3.10 11.43 2.34
N CYS A 2 -2.81 11.81 3.59
CA CYS A 2 -2.75 10.88 4.74
C CYS A 2 -4.09 10.26 5.16
N ILE A 3 -5.23 10.97 5.07
CA ILE A 3 -6.53 10.48 5.59
C ILE A 3 -7.03 9.21 4.88
N ASN A 4 -6.92 9.13 3.54
CA ASN A 4 -7.42 7.97 2.79
C ASN A 4 -6.46 6.78 2.85
N LEU A 5 -5.15 7.04 2.94
CA LEU A 5 -4.17 6.02 3.31
C LEU A 5 -4.51 5.47 4.71
N PHE A 6 -4.83 6.34 5.67
CA PHE A 6 -5.21 5.94 7.02
C PHE A 6 -6.53 5.14 7.04
N LYS A 7 -7.56 5.54 6.29
CA LYS A 7 -8.80 4.75 6.13
C LYS A 7 -8.55 3.37 5.53
N CYS A 8 -7.66 3.30 4.54
CA CYS A 8 -7.19 2.04 3.97
C CYS A 8 -6.56 1.12 5.01
N LEU A 9 -5.71 1.68 5.88
CA LEU A 9 -5.02 0.97 6.94
C LEU A 9 -5.96 0.63 8.13
N LEU A 10 -6.96 1.47 8.41
CA LEU A 10 -7.97 1.26 9.45
C LEU A 10 -9.04 0.22 9.06
N PHE A 11 -9.49 0.19 7.80
CA PHE A 11 -10.43 -0.84 7.32
C PHE A 11 -9.87 -2.26 7.46
N GLN A 12 -8.53 -2.43 7.45
CA GLN A 12 -7.89 -3.70 7.80
C GLN A 12 -7.96 -4.04 9.30
N ARG A 13 -8.09 -3.03 10.17
CA ARG A 13 -8.23 -3.16 11.63
C ARG A 13 -9.68 -3.47 12.04
N ASP A 14 -10.65 -2.90 11.33
CA ASP A 14 -12.09 -3.01 11.62
C ASP A 14 -12.69 -4.42 11.43
N ALA A 15 -11.97 -5.34 10.76
CA ALA A 15 -12.43 -6.72 10.58
C ALA A 15 -12.16 -7.63 11.81
N GLU A 16 -11.44 -7.16 12.84
CA GLU A 16 -11.12 -8.01 14.00
C GLU A 16 -11.21 -7.33 15.38
N TYR A 17 -11.23 -6.00 15.50
CA TYR A 17 -11.31 -5.32 16.80
C TYR A 17 -11.91 -3.91 16.66
N LEU A 18 -13.09 -3.66 17.24
CA LEU A 18 -13.43 -2.50 18.10
C LEU A 18 -14.93 -2.13 18.07
N ASN A 19 -15.65 -2.67 19.05
CA ASN A 19 -16.85 -2.09 19.62
C ASN A 19 -16.48 -1.04 20.71
N GLN A 20 -15.43 -0.24 20.48
CA GLN A 20 -15.01 0.81 21.41
C GLN A 20 -14.67 2.09 20.65
N ARG A 21 -15.32 3.18 21.10
CA ARG A 21 -15.30 4.54 20.55
C ARG A 21 -13.88 5.10 20.42
N LEU A 22 -13.34 5.11 19.21
CA LEU A 22 -12.30 6.06 18.81
C LEU A 22 -12.96 7.07 17.87
N ARG A 23 -13.05 8.34 18.27
CA ARG A 23 -13.53 9.41 17.39
C ARG A 23 -12.36 9.94 16.57
N LEU A 24 -12.58 10.08 15.27
CA LEU A 24 -11.56 10.36 14.24
C LEU A 24 -11.20 11.86 14.10
N ASP A 25 -11.83 12.73 14.89
CA ASP A 25 -11.73 14.19 14.87
C ASP A 25 -10.59 14.77 15.74
N GLU A 26 -9.89 13.93 16.51
CA GLU A 26 -8.82 14.37 17.46
C GLU A 26 -7.39 14.10 16.97
N LEU A 27 -7.18 13.77 15.69
CA LEU A 27 -5.84 13.48 15.15
C LEU A 27 -5.19 14.74 14.55
N THR A 28 -3.93 14.99 14.90
CA THR A 28 -3.11 16.06 14.28
C THR A 28 -1.95 15.45 13.50
N VAL A 29 -1.76 15.90 12.25
CA VAL A 29 -0.72 15.40 11.33
C VAL A 29 0.30 16.51 11.08
N GLU A 30 1.57 16.24 11.38
CA GLU A 30 2.66 17.20 11.15
C GLU A 30 3.91 16.45 10.66
N GLU A 31 4.53 16.95 9.57
CA GLU A 31 5.80 16.45 9.01
C GLU A 31 5.96 14.92 9.06
N SER A 32 5.00 14.21 8.47
CA SER A 32 5.01 12.74 8.35
C SER A 32 4.84 11.95 9.67
N LYS A 33 4.44 12.62 10.77
CA LYS A 33 4.07 12.00 12.05
C LYS A 33 2.59 12.23 12.36
N ILE A 34 1.94 11.22 12.93
CA ILE A 34 0.55 11.27 13.39
C ILE A 34 0.59 11.32 14.91
N TYR A 35 -0.01 12.35 15.49
CA TYR A 35 -0.11 12.53 16.93
C TYR A 35 -1.56 12.32 17.38
N PHE A 36 -1.74 11.56 18.46
CA PHE A 36 -3.00 11.43 19.18
C PHE A 36 -3.07 12.54 20.23
N LYS A 37 -4.13 13.36 20.19
CA LYS A 37 -4.23 14.55 21.04
C LYS A 37 -4.42 14.24 22.54
N ASP A 38 -4.72 12.99 22.90
CA ASP A 38 -4.99 12.57 24.30
C ASP A 38 -4.11 11.42 24.82
N ILE A 39 -2.91 11.22 24.26
CA ILE A 39 -1.91 10.32 24.88
C ILE A 39 -0.83 11.17 25.56
N SER A 40 -0.98 11.39 26.86
CA SER A 40 0.03 12.03 27.70
C SER A 40 0.99 10.96 28.25
N LEU A 41 2.20 10.86 27.68
CA LEU A 41 3.27 9.99 28.20
C LEU A 41 4.28 10.84 28.98
N ASN A 42 4.56 10.45 30.22
CA ASN A 42 5.52 11.12 31.10
C ASN A 42 6.95 10.99 30.52
N MET A 43 7.83 11.99 30.75
CA MET A 43 9.25 11.95 30.39
C MET A 43 9.98 10.68 30.84
N ARG A 44 9.57 10.05 31.95
CA ARG A 44 10.10 8.75 32.39
C ARG A 44 9.73 7.59 31.44
N GLU A 45 8.51 7.60 30.91
CA GLU A 45 8.04 6.61 29.94
C GLU A 45 8.73 6.79 28.59
N ILE A 46 8.96 8.04 28.16
CA ILE A 46 9.71 8.37 26.94
C ILE A 46 11.17 7.87 27.04
N LEU A 47 11.82 8.06 28.18
CA LEU A 47 13.19 7.61 28.39
C LEU A 47 13.32 6.07 28.35
N LEU A 48 12.36 5.35 28.94
CA LEU A 48 12.30 3.88 28.87
C LEU A 48 12.11 3.37 27.43
N ILE A 49 11.31 4.06 26.63
CA ILE A 49 11.12 3.75 25.20
C ILE A 49 12.40 3.98 24.40
N LEU A 50 13.16 5.05 24.68
CA LEU A 50 14.42 5.33 24.00
C LEU A 50 15.52 4.32 24.37
N VAL A 51 15.62 3.95 25.66
CA VAL A 51 16.60 2.96 26.14
C VAL A 51 16.29 1.56 25.59
N THR A 52 15.01 1.18 25.49
CA THR A 52 14.62 -0.09 24.84
C THR A 52 14.92 -0.09 23.34
N PHE A 53 14.76 1.05 22.64
CA PHE A 53 15.12 1.21 21.23
C PHE A 53 16.61 0.95 20.95
N VAL A 54 17.51 1.36 21.85
CA VAL A 54 18.97 1.14 21.72
C VAL A 54 19.36 -0.34 21.92
N SER A 55 18.54 -1.11 22.65
CA SER A 55 18.81 -2.53 22.95
C SER A 55 18.20 -3.54 21.95
N MET A 56 17.44 -3.08 20.95
CA MET A 56 16.64 -3.93 20.04
C MET A 56 17.23 -4.12 18.64
N THR A 57 18.51 -3.79 18.38
CA THR A 57 19.16 -4.20 17.12
C THR A 57 19.52 -5.69 17.15
N GLN A 58 18.52 -6.55 17.30
CA GLN A 58 18.61 -7.93 16.83
C GLN A 58 18.36 -7.90 15.33
N CYS A 59 19.29 -8.45 14.55
CA CYS A 59 19.10 -8.72 13.13
C CYS A 59 18.13 -9.92 12.95
N SER A 60 16.92 -9.81 13.49
CA SER A 60 15.84 -10.71 13.12
C SER A 60 15.36 -10.25 11.76
N SER A 61 15.53 -11.10 10.73
CA SER A 61 14.95 -10.88 9.41
C SER A 61 13.42 -10.88 9.56
N GLY A 62 12.87 -9.70 9.83
CA GLY A 62 11.43 -9.46 9.78
C GLY A 62 10.90 -9.73 8.38
N GLY A 63 9.63 -10.06 8.27
CA GLY A 63 9.02 -10.31 6.98
C GLY A 63 9.10 -9.08 6.09
N PHE A 64 9.29 -9.27 4.79
CA PHE A 64 9.42 -8.18 3.82
C PHE A 64 8.59 -8.43 2.55
N ILE A 65 8.39 -7.35 1.78
CA ILE A 65 7.71 -7.37 0.49
C ILE A 65 8.71 -7.04 -0.60
N SER A 66 8.73 -7.83 -1.66
CA SER A 66 9.51 -7.54 -2.87
C SER A 66 8.57 -7.17 -4.02
N GLN A 67 8.74 -5.95 -4.54
CA GLN A 67 8.15 -5.49 -5.80
C GLN A 67 9.31 -5.29 -6.80
N PRO A 68 9.62 -6.28 -7.63
CA PRO A 68 10.85 -6.29 -8.43
C PRO A 68 10.82 -5.24 -9.55
N GLN A 69 9.63 -4.89 -10.03
CA GLN A 69 9.42 -3.91 -11.09
C GLN A 69 9.22 -2.53 -10.47
N SER A 70 10.19 -1.64 -10.61
CA SER A 70 10.03 -0.22 -10.21
C SER A 70 9.14 0.55 -11.19
N THR A 71 9.13 0.16 -12.47
CA THR A 71 8.32 0.77 -13.53
C THR A 71 7.87 -0.26 -14.55
N VAL A 72 6.61 -0.19 -14.94
CA VAL A 72 6.00 -0.96 -16.03
C VAL A 72 5.48 0.03 -17.06
N LYS A 73 5.97 -0.11 -18.29
CA LYS A 73 5.53 0.68 -19.45
C LYS A 73 4.67 -0.19 -20.35
N ILE A 74 3.52 0.30 -20.77
CA ILE A 74 2.57 -0.47 -21.57
C ILE A 74 1.79 0.41 -22.55
N GLN A 75 1.41 -0.14 -23.70
CA GLN A 75 0.53 0.56 -24.63
C GLN A 75 -0.94 0.53 -24.14
N PRO A 76 -1.76 1.54 -24.48
CA PRO A 76 -3.18 1.55 -24.16
C PRO A 76 -3.91 0.29 -24.69
N GLY A 77 -4.85 -0.22 -23.90
CA GLY A 77 -5.67 -1.39 -24.27
C GLY A 77 -4.99 -2.75 -24.08
N LEU A 78 -3.68 -2.80 -23.81
CA LEU A 78 -3.00 -4.05 -23.45
C LEU A 78 -3.22 -4.41 -21.98
N SER A 79 -2.83 -5.63 -21.59
CA SER A 79 -2.94 -6.13 -20.22
C SER A 79 -1.57 -6.31 -19.59
N THR A 80 -1.46 -6.08 -18.28
CA THR A 80 -0.22 -6.30 -17.52
C THR A 80 -0.50 -6.91 -16.15
N SER A 81 0.55 -7.41 -15.51
CA SER A 81 0.54 -7.85 -14.12
C SER A 81 1.66 -7.16 -13.36
N LEU A 82 1.32 -6.61 -12.19
CA LEU A 82 2.25 -6.01 -11.25
C LEU A 82 2.60 -7.02 -10.17
N GLU A 83 3.88 -7.33 -10.08
CA GLU A 83 4.37 -8.34 -9.16
C GLU A 83 4.49 -7.84 -7.71
N CYS A 84 4.16 -8.72 -6.78
CA CYS A 84 4.33 -8.55 -5.36
C CYS A 84 4.60 -9.91 -4.73
N HIS A 85 5.80 -10.06 -4.18
CA HIS A 85 6.28 -11.26 -3.52
C HIS A 85 6.34 -11.01 -2.02
N ILE A 86 5.74 -11.92 -1.26
CA ILE A 86 5.58 -11.82 0.18
C ILE A 86 6.55 -12.80 0.83
N HIS A 87 7.42 -12.28 1.68
CA HIS A 87 8.38 -13.05 2.47
C HIS A 87 8.01 -12.92 3.95
N PRO A 88 7.02 -13.69 4.45
CA PRO A 88 6.58 -13.57 5.83
C PRO A 88 7.60 -14.18 6.79
N ASP A 89 7.63 -13.72 8.04
CA ASP A 89 8.48 -14.26 9.11
C ASP A 89 7.80 -15.42 9.89
N GLY A 90 6.82 -16.08 9.27
CA GLY A 90 6.04 -17.16 9.87
C GLY A 90 4.80 -16.71 10.66
N LYS A 91 4.58 -15.40 10.82
CA LYS A 91 3.40 -14.87 11.53
C LYS A 91 2.18 -14.73 10.63
N MET A 92 1.01 -14.55 11.25
CA MET A 92 -0.19 -14.15 10.51
C MET A 92 -0.05 -12.72 10.00
N PHE A 93 -0.53 -12.49 8.79
CA PHE A 93 -0.47 -11.19 8.14
C PHE A 93 -1.69 -10.97 7.26
N THR A 94 -1.98 -9.71 6.96
CA THR A 94 -2.97 -9.32 5.96
C THR A 94 -2.25 -8.54 4.86
N THR A 95 -2.28 -9.04 3.63
CA THR A 95 -1.68 -8.34 2.48
C THR A 95 -2.68 -7.42 1.78
N PHE A 96 -2.20 -6.38 1.13
CA PHE A 96 -3.03 -5.39 0.43
C PHE A 96 -2.36 -4.79 -0.79
N TRP A 97 -3.18 -4.21 -1.65
CA TRP A 97 -2.79 -3.32 -2.75
C TRP A 97 -3.37 -1.93 -2.59
N ILE A 98 -2.52 -0.92 -2.80
CA ILE A 98 -2.87 0.48 -2.83
C ILE A 98 -2.49 1.05 -4.21
N LYS A 99 -3.43 1.74 -4.84
CA LYS A 99 -3.18 2.60 -6.01
C LYS A 99 -3.02 4.03 -5.51
N ILE A 100 -1.95 4.70 -5.94
CA ILE A 100 -1.64 6.09 -5.62
C ILE A 100 -1.67 6.87 -6.95
N PRO A 101 -2.84 7.42 -7.33
CA PRO A 101 -2.96 8.18 -8.56
C PRO A 101 -2.31 9.56 -8.41
N LEU A 102 -1.84 10.12 -9.52
CA LEU A 102 -1.22 11.45 -9.53
C LEU A 102 -2.20 12.52 -9.02
N ASN A 103 -1.75 13.37 -8.10
CA ASN A 103 -2.51 14.47 -7.51
C ASN A 103 -3.86 14.06 -6.90
N LYS A 104 -4.05 12.77 -6.57
CA LYS A 104 -5.25 12.23 -5.95
C LYS A 104 -4.88 11.44 -4.71
N ALA A 105 -5.88 11.20 -3.88
CA ALA A 105 -5.68 10.42 -2.68
C ALA A 105 -5.47 8.93 -3.00
N PRO A 106 -4.66 8.20 -2.20
CA PRO A 106 -4.51 6.76 -2.34
C PRO A 106 -5.85 6.02 -2.17
N VAL A 107 -6.01 4.92 -2.89
CA VAL A 107 -7.19 4.06 -2.86
C VAL A 107 -6.80 2.60 -2.71
N CYS A 108 -7.53 1.86 -1.88
CA CYS A 108 -7.31 0.43 -1.71
C CYS A 108 -8.00 -0.36 -2.81
N LEU A 109 -7.28 -1.33 -3.36
CA LEU A 109 -7.78 -2.20 -4.43
C LEU A 109 -8.29 -3.52 -3.87
N ALA A 110 -7.43 -4.20 -3.10
CA ALA A 110 -7.67 -5.55 -2.63
C ALA A 110 -6.95 -5.83 -1.31
N THR A 111 -7.44 -6.83 -0.58
CA THR A 111 -6.87 -7.33 0.67
C THR A 111 -7.00 -8.85 0.76
N ALA A 112 -6.10 -9.53 1.48
CA ALA A 112 -6.21 -10.95 1.78
C ALA A 112 -5.52 -11.29 3.10
N LYS A 113 -6.19 -12.09 3.95
CA LYS A 113 -5.57 -12.66 5.16
C LYS A 113 -4.67 -13.84 4.79
N SER A 114 -3.58 -14.04 5.53
CA SER A 114 -2.53 -15.02 5.18
C SER A 114 -3.03 -16.47 5.09
N TYR A 115 -4.08 -16.79 5.84
CA TYR A 115 -4.72 -18.12 5.92
C TYR A 115 -5.86 -18.33 4.91
N VAL A 116 -6.17 -17.35 4.06
CA VAL A 116 -7.21 -17.45 3.02
C VAL A 116 -6.56 -17.30 1.64
N ASP A 117 -6.79 -18.27 0.77
CA ASP A 117 -6.25 -18.27 -0.61
C ASP A 117 -7.13 -17.49 -1.60
N LYS A 118 -7.87 -16.49 -1.09
CA LYS A 118 -8.78 -15.66 -1.88
C LYS A 118 -8.58 -14.19 -1.56
N ALA A 119 -8.44 -13.37 -2.60
CA ALA A 119 -8.43 -11.92 -2.49
C ALA A 119 -9.85 -11.38 -2.29
N ILE A 120 -9.97 -10.34 -1.46
CA ILE A 120 -11.19 -9.56 -1.26
C ILE A 120 -10.96 -8.20 -1.93
N MET A 121 -11.74 -7.91 -2.96
CA MET A 121 -11.72 -6.61 -3.65
C MET A 121 -12.56 -5.58 -2.86
N TYR A 122 -12.09 -4.33 -2.81
CA TYR A 122 -12.87 -3.22 -2.25
C TYR A 122 -14.09 -2.91 -3.14
N GLU A 123 -15.19 -2.41 -2.56
CA GLU A 123 -16.50 -2.28 -3.23
C GLU A 123 -16.42 -1.64 -4.63
N GLN A 124 -15.70 -0.53 -4.74
CA GLN A 124 -15.50 0.21 -5.99
C GLN A 124 -14.77 -0.58 -7.10
N TYR A 125 -14.11 -1.69 -6.73
CA TYR A 125 -13.36 -2.57 -7.62
C TYR A 125 -13.97 -3.97 -7.77
N LYS A 126 -15.02 -4.32 -7.01
CA LYS A 126 -15.63 -5.67 -7.07
C LYS A 126 -16.23 -6.01 -8.44
N ASN A 127 -16.81 -5.02 -9.10
CA ASN A 127 -17.49 -5.20 -10.39
C ASN A 127 -16.60 -4.82 -11.60
N LEU A 128 -15.35 -4.42 -11.35
CA LEU A 128 -14.41 -4.06 -12.41
C LEU A 128 -13.63 -5.31 -12.84
N SER A 129 -14.15 -6.01 -13.85
CA SER A 129 -13.50 -7.21 -14.42
C SER A 129 -12.07 -6.97 -14.92
N ARG A 130 -11.72 -5.71 -15.21
CA ARG A 130 -10.38 -5.30 -15.64
C ARG A 130 -9.31 -5.36 -14.55
N ILE A 131 -9.69 -5.34 -13.27
CA ILE A 131 -8.76 -5.35 -12.15
C ILE A 131 -8.96 -6.63 -11.35
N ASN A 132 -7.94 -7.46 -11.27
CA ASN A 132 -7.99 -8.73 -10.55
C ASN A 132 -6.72 -8.96 -9.74
N VAL A 133 -6.81 -9.76 -8.67
CA VAL A 133 -5.64 -10.10 -7.83
C VAL A 133 -5.50 -11.61 -7.71
N ALA A 134 -4.34 -12.11 -8.15
CA ALA A 134 -3.94 -13.49 -7.98
C ALA A 134 -3.18 -13.64 -6.65
N ARG A 135 -3.73 -14.44 -5.74
CA ARG A 135 -3.17 -14.67 -4.39
C ARG A 135 -2.57 -16.07 -4.29
N SER A 136 -1.35 -16.16 -3.76
CA SER A 136 -0.73 -17.36 -3.24
C SER A 136 -0.08 -17.06 -1.88
N ARG A 137 0.34 -18.08 -1.12
CA ARG A 137 0.98 -17.87 0.20
C ARG A 137 2.17 -16.90 0.17
N LYS A 138 2.88 -16.83 -0.96
CA LYS A 138 4.09 -16.03 -1.15
C LYS A 138 3.93 -14.92 -2.19
N SER A 139 2.72 -14.70 -2.71
CA SER A 139 2.51 -13.66 -3.74
C SER A 139 1.11 -13.08 -3.73
N PHE A 140 1.01 -11.83 -4.16
CA PHE A 140 -0.25 -11.13 -4.31
C PHE A 140 -0.20 -10.27 -5.58
N HIS A 141 -0.22 -10.91 -6.74
CA HIS A 141 -0.02 -10.22 -8.02
C HIS A 141 -1.29 -9.51 -8.47
N LEU A 142 -1.17 -8.25 -8.89
CA LEU A 142 -2.28 -7.43 -9.39
C LEU A 142 -2.28 -7.45 -10.92
N SER A 143 -3.35 -7.93 -11.54
CA SER A 143 -3.55 -7.87 -12.98
C SER A 143 -4.46 -6.72 -13.35
N VAL A 144 -4.07 -5.96 -14.37
CA VAL A 144 -4.85 -4.87 -14.97
C VAL A 144 -4.97 -5.17 -16.46
N SER A 145 -6.19 -5.42 -16.93
CA SER A 145 -6.49 -5.65 -18.35
C SER A 145 -7.09 -4.42 -19.01
N ALA A 146 -6.89 -4.31 -20.32
CA ALA A 146 -7.29 -3.15 -21.11
C ALA A 146 -6.92 -1.82 -20.41
N VAL A 147 -5.61 -1.65 -20.16
CA VAL A 147 -5.06 -0.51 -19.42
C VAL A 147 -5.43 0.79 -20.12
N GLU A 148 -5.96 1.73 -19.34
CA GLU A 148 -6.37 3.06 -19.79
C GLU A 148 -5.65 4.16 -19.01
N GLN A 149 -5.75 5.43 -19.44
CA GLN A 149 -5.08 6.56 -18.78
C GLN A 149 -5.39 6.69 -17.28
N SER A 150 -6.59 6.28 -16.88
CA SER A 150 -7.00 6.29 -15.47
C SER A 150 -6.20 5.30 -14.60
N ASP A 151 -5.58 4.29 -15.21
CA ASP A 151 -4.77 3.27 -14.57
C ASP A 151 -3.31 3.70 -14.35
N ALA A 152 -2.83 4.75 -15.01
CA ALA A 152 -1.51 5.29 -14.72
C ALA A 152 -1.42 5.81 -13.28
N ALA A 153 -0.57 5.17 -12.47
CA ALA A 153 -0.41 5.45 -11.05
C ALA A 153 0.82 4.73 -10.49
N ASN A 154 1.20 5.07 -9.25
CA ASN A 154 2.10 4.24 -8.45
C ASN A 154 1.28 3.20 -7.69
N TYR A 155 1.62 1.93 -7.84
CA TYR A 155 0.95 0.82 -7.15
C TYR A 155 1.86 0.24 -6.08
N VAL A 156 1.39 0.23 -4.84
CA VAL A 156 2.17 -0.25 -3.68
C VAL A 156 1.47 -1.47 -3.10
N CYS A 157 2.22 -2.56 -2.99
CA CYS A 157 1.81 -3.74 -2.27
C CYS A 157 2.32 -3.65 -0.83
N GLY A 158 1.61 -4.25 0.12
CA GLY A 158 2.09 -4.32 1.50
C GLY A 158 1.47 -5.45 2.29
N MET A 159 1.90 -5.57 3.54
CA MET A 159 1.29 -6.43 4.53
C MET A 159 1.24 -5.78 5.91
N LEU A 160 0.16 -6.03 6.65
CA LEU A 160 0.02 -5.76 8.07
C LEU A 160 0.37 -7.03 8.84
N MET A 161 1.42 -6.97 9.65
CA MET A 161 1.93 -8.10 10.41
C MET A 161 2.29 -7.60 11.82
N ASN A 162 1.70 -8.20 12.86
CA ASN A 162 1.88 -7.76 14.26
C ASN A 162 1.66 -6.24 14.50
N GLY A 163 0.66 -5.65 13.83
CA GLY A 163 0.37 -4.22 13.96
C GLY A 163 1.38 -3.31 13.24
N GLN A 164 2.36 -3.87 12.54
CA GLN A 164 3.32 -3.14 11.71
C GLN A 164 2.96 -3.28 10.24
N PHE A 165 3.00 -2.15 9.52
CA PHE A 165 2.86 -2.14 8.08
C PHE A 165 4.22 -2.29 7.42
N VAL A 166 4.32 -3.26 6.52
CA VAL A 166 5.49 -3.51 5.68
C VAL A 166 5.09 -3.28 4.24
N PHE A 167 5.74 -2.32 3.58
CA PHE A 167 5.45 -1.94 2.21
C PHE A 167 6.52 -2.47 1.26
N GLY A 168 6.12 -2.79 0.03
CA GLY A 168 7.04 -2.90 -1.09
C GLY A 168 7.44 -1.53 -1.61
N ASN A 169 8.43 -1.51 -2.50
CA ASN A 169 8.97 -0.27 -3.07
C ASN A 169 8.01 0.45 -4.04
N GLY A 170 6.90 -0.19 -4.42
CA GLY A 170 5.97 0.32 -5.41
C GLY A 170 6.40 0.09 -6.86
N THR A 171 5.41 0.10 -7.74
CA THR A 171 5.57 -0.05 -9.19
C THR A 171 4.84 1.08 -9.88
N LYS A 172 5.56 1.90 -10.67
CA LYS A 172 4.96 2.97 -11.48
C LYS A 172 4.42 2.37 -12.79
N LEU A 173 3.11 2.42 -13.00
CA LEU A 173 2.48 2.01 -14.27
C LEU A 173 2.34 3.24 -15.17
N ILE A 174 2.97 3.19 -16.35
CA ILE A 174 3.02 4.29 -17.31
C ILE A 174 2.50 3.80 -18.66
N LEU A 175 1.65 4.60 -19.30
CA LEU A 175 1.27 4.36 -20.69
C LEU A 175 2.31 4.94 -21.63
N GLN A 176 2.71 4.13 -22.62
CA GLN A 176 3.53 4.60 -23.73
C GLN A 176 2.62 5.23 -24.78
N GLU A 177 2.83 6.50 -25.07
CA GLU A 177 2.18 7.17 -26.19
C GLU A 177 3.05 6.99 -27.44
N HIS A 178 2.38 6.83 -28.58
CA HIS A 178 3.02 6.73 -29.87
C HIS A 178 3.04 8.12 -30.50
N VAL A 179 4.20 8.76 -30.56
CA VAL A 179 4.37 10.05 -31.26
C VAL A 179 5.36 9.82 -32.40
N ASN A 180 4.88 9.95 -33.64
CA ASN A 180 5.72 9.95 -34.85
C ASN A 180 6.70 8.77 -35.04
N GLY A 181 6.35 7.57 -34.56
CA GLY A 181 7.16 6.36 -34.73
C GLY A 181 8.20 6.12 -33.62
N GLU A 182 8.27 7.00 -32.63
CA GLU A 182 9.07 6.84 -31.42
C GLU A 182 8.16 6.74 -30.18
N TYR A 183 8.61 5.97 -29.18
CA TYR A 183 7.90 5.82 -27.91
C TYR A 183 8.30 6.95 -26.96
N GLU A 184 7.37 7.86 -26.68
CA GLU A 184 7.57 8.90 -25.68
C GLU A 184 7.03 8.45 -24.31
N ILE A 185 7.80 8.73 -23.25
CA ILE A 185 7.37 8.57 -21.86
C ILE A 185 6.66 9.87 -21.49
N PRO A 186 5.41 9.84 -20.97
CA PRO A 186 4.76 11.05 -20.49
C PRO A 186 5.67 11.79 -19.51
N ALA A 187 6.05 13.01 -19.88
CA ALA A 187 6.93 13.84 -19.06
C ALA A 187 6.31 14.01 -17.67
N GLU A 188 7.14 13.88 -16.63
CA GLU A 188 6.76 14.31 -15.29
C GLU A 188 6.45 15.80 -15.39
N HIS A 189 5.17 16.18 -15.20
CA HIS A 189 4.76 17.58 -15.19
C HIS A 189 5.49 18.29 -14.07
N THR A 190 6.63 18.89 -14.41
CA THR A 190 7.39 19.79 -13.57
C THR A 190 6.52 21.03 -13.41
N VAL A 191 5.87 21.14 -12.26
CA VAL A 191 5.26 22.39 -11.84
C VAL A 191 6.41 23.33 -11.53
N VAL A 192 6.81 24.13 -12.52
CA VAL A 192 7.51 25.38 -12.27
C VAL A 192 6.48 26.30 -11.64
N ASN A 193 6.70 26.64 -10.37
CA ASN A 193 6.29 27.90 -9.75
C ASN A 193 7.18 28.15 -8.53
#